data_AF-A0A192B1C0-F1
#
_entry.id   AF-A0A192B1C0-F1
#
_cell.length_a   1.000
_cell.length_b   1.000
_cell.length_c   1.000
_cell.angle_alpha   90.00
_cell.angle_beta   90.00
_cell.angle_gamma   90.00
#
_symmetry.space_group_name_H-M   'P 1'
#
loop_
_entity.id
_entity.type
_entity.pdbx_description
1 polymer ?
#
loop_
_entity_poly.entity_id
_entity_poly.type
_entity_poly.pdbx_seq_one_letter_code
_entity_poly.pdbx_strand_id
1 'polypeptide(L)'
;MVVDQRRWLTDREFAELLPLAQLLPGPNVANIATVLGRRFRGPRGAAAAVAGLYFCPTIVIIPIGFAYAKWGQTPLVQHLLSGLMPAATGLVIATSVRLVGLTGWLM
;
A
#
# COMPACT_ATOMS: atom_id res chain seq x y z
N MET A 1 -7.84 -6.37 5.44
CA MET A 1 -7.10 -7.60 5.06
C MET A 1 -6.43 -8.31 6.23
N VAL A 2 -5.64 -7.64 7.07
CA VAL A 2 -4.97 -8.30 8.23
C VAL A 2 -5.98 -8.76 9.30
N VAL A 3 -7.09 -8.02 9.44
CA VAL A 3 -8.23 -8.36 10.32
C VAL A 3 -9.25 -9.24 9.58
N ASP A 4 -9.99 -8.67 8.62
CA ASP A 4 -11.09 -9.40 7.95
C ASP A 4 -10.70 -10.69 7.21
N GLN A 5 -9.61 -10.68 6.44
CA GLN A 5 -9.28 -11.80 5.56
C GLN A 5 -8.32 -12.80 6.21
N ARG A 6 -7.29 -12.30 6.89
CA ARG A 6 -6.21 -13.12 7.47
C ARG A 6 -6.42 -13.42 8.95
N ARG A 7 -7.27 -12.66 9.64
CA ARG A 7 -7.55 -12.77 11.10
C ARG A 7 -6.29 -12.85 11.96
N TRP A 8 -5.20 -12.22 11.50
CA TRP A 8 -3.94 -12.14 12.24
C TRP A 8 -3.98 -11.11 13.36
N LEU A 9 -4.94 -10.19 13.27
CA LEU A 9 -5.31 -9.21 14.27
C LEU A 9 -6.83 -9.20 14.42
N THR A 10 -7.32 -8.95 15.61
CA THR A 10 -8.71 -8.55 15.86
C THR A 10 -8.91 -7.07 15.53
N ASP A 11 -10.15 -6.63 15.34
CA ASP A 11 -10.47 -5.21 15.11
C ASP A 11 -9.93 -4.32 16.23
N ARG A 12 -10.02 -4.79 17.48
CA ARG A 12 -9.53 -4.08 18.65
C ARG A 12 -8.01 -3.95 18.66
N GLU A 13 -7.29 -5.05 18.42
CA GLU A 13 -5.82 -5.00 18.33
C GLU A 13 -5.36 -4.08 17.20
N PHE A 14 -6.04 -4.09 16.06
CA PHE A 14 -5.72 -3.20 14.95
C PHE A 14 -5.99 -1.73 15.30
N ALA A 15 -7.11 -1.44 15.95
CA ALA A 15 -7.47 -0.11 16.42
C ALA A 15 -6.49 0.44 17.47
N GLU A 16 -5.85 -0.42 18.26
CA GLU A 16 -4.79 -0.04 19.20
C GLU A 16 -3.42 0.11 18.51
N LEU A 17 -3.11 -0.74 17.53
CA LEU A 17 -1.85 -0.71 16.80
C LEU A 17 -1.73 0.46 15.82
N LEU A 18 -2.82 0.87 15.19
CA LEU A 18 -2.80 1.92 14.18
C LEU A 18 -2.37 3.29 14.74
N PRO A 19 -2.90 3.78 15.88
CA PRO A 19 -2.41 5.00 16.53
C PRO A 19 -0.92 4.90 16.90
N LEU A 20 -0.49 3.76 17.45
CA LEU A 20 0.92 3.54 17.77
C LEU A 20 1.79 3.65 16.52
N ALA A 21 1.37 3.04 15.41
CA ALA A 21 2.10 3.10 14.15
C ALA A 21 2.19 4.53 13.57
N GLN A 22 1.21 5.38 13.86
CA GLN A 22 1.21 6.80 13.45
C GLN A 22 2.09 7.69 14.35
N LEU A 23 2.31 7.30 15.61
CA LEU A 23 3.20 8.00 16.52
C LEU A 23 4.68 7.77 16.18
N LEU A 24 5.02 6.60 15.64
CA LEU A 24 6.39 6.33 15.19
C LEU A 24 6.68 7.08 13.88
N PRO A 25 7.83 7.78 13.77
CA PRO A 25 8.21 8.42 12.52
C PRO A 25 8.45 7.35 11.45
N GLY A 26 7.73 7.44 10.33
CA GLY A 26 7.89 6.55 9.18
C GLY A 26 6.57 6.14 8.52
N PRO A 27 6.61 5.24 7.54
CA PRO A 27 5.40 4.75 6.88
C PRO A 27 4.57 3.87 7.81
N ASN A 28 3.29 4.22 8.01
CA ASN A 28 2.37 3.45 8.87
C ASN A 28 2.39 1.94 8.57
N VAL A 29 2.43 1.58 7.28
CA VAL A 29 2.44 0.18 6.83
C VAL A 29 3.71 -0.55 7.27
N ALA A 30 4.87 0.11 7.23
CA ALA A 30 6.15 -0.47 7.67
C ALA A 30 6.19 -0.65 9.19
N ASN A 31 5.65 0.31 9.95
CA ASN A 31 5.55 0.23 11.40
C ASN A 31 4.66 -0.97 11.82
N ILE A 32 3.48 -1.10 11.22
CA ILE A 32 2.58 -2.25 11.48
C ILE A 32 3.23 -3.57 11.04
N ALA A 33 3.88 -3.61 9.86
CA ALA A 33 4.58 -4.81 9.39
C ALA A 33 5.71 -5.24 10.32
N THR A 34 6.45 -4.28 10.91
CA THR A 34 7.51 -4.55 11.88
C THR A 34 6.95 -5.18 13.14
N VAL A 35 5.90 -4.60 13.73
CA VAL A 35 5.26 -5.11 14.95
C VAL A 35 4.65 -6.49 14.71
N LEU A 36 3.98 -6.66 13.57
CA LEU A 36 3.37 -7.93 13.19
C LEU A 36 4.42 -9.00 12.91
N GLY A 37 5.49 -8.67 12.20
CA GLY A 37 6.63 -9.55 11.98
C GLY A 37 7.31 -9.97 13.29
N ARG A 38 7.46 -9.02 14.24
CA ARG A 38 7.92 -9.32 15.60
C ARG A 38 7.03 -10.31 16.33
N ARG A 39 5.72 -10.18 16.19
CA ARG A 39 4.76 -11.08 16.85
C ARG A 39 4.91 -12.53 16.37
N PHE A 40 5.17 -12.74 15.08
CA PHE A 40 5.25 -14.09 14.50
C PHE A 40 6.59 -14.80 14.78
N ARG A 41 7.73 -14.12 14.66
CA ARG A 41 9.08 -14.74 14.76
C ARG A 41 10.10 -13.87 15.49
N GLY A 42 9.65 -12.98 16.38
CA GLY A 42 10.52 -12.07 17.12
C GLY A 42 11.31 -11.13 16.21
N PRO A 43 12.52 -10.67 16.59
CA PRO A 43 13.27 -9.68 15.84
C PRO A 43 13.60 -10.11 14.40
N ARG A 44 13.79 -11.42 14.17
CA ARG A 44 14.01 -11.98 12.82
C ARG A 44 12.78 -11.87 11.93
N GLY A 45 11.59 -12.07 12.50
CA GLY A 45 10.33 -11.87 11.80
C GLY A 45 10.07 -10.41 11.44
N ALA A 46 10.48 -9.48 12.30
CA ALA A 46 10.45 -8.04 12.03
C ALA A 46 11.26 -7.69 10.79
N ALA A 47 12.54 -8.11 10.79
CA ALA A 47 13.46 -7.84 9.71
C ALA A 47 12.96 -8.47 8.40
N ALA A 48 12.46 -9.70 8.45
CA ALA A 48 11.90 -10.38 7.27
C ALA A 48 10.64 -9.68 6.74
N ALA A 49 9.75 -9.20 7.61
CA ALA A 49 8.54 -8.49 7.19
C ALA A 49 8.85 -7.16 6.51
N VAL A 50 9.77 -6.38 7.09
CA VAL A 50 10.21 -5.10 6.51
C VAL A 50 11.00 -5.33 5.22
N ALA A 51 11.93 -6.29 5.22
CA ALA A 51 12.67 -6.66 4.03
C ALA A 51 11.73 -7.11 2.91
N GLY A 52 10.79 -8.00 3.18
CA GLY A 52 9.78 -8.42 2.20
C GLY A 52 8.94 -7.25 1.68
N LEU A 53 8.53 -6.33 2.56
CA LEU A 53 7.73 -5.17 2.20
C LEU A 53 8.44 -4.25 1.18
N TYR A 54 9.76 -4.08 1.30
CA TYR A 54 10.53 -3.22 0.41
C TYR A 54 11.16 -3.98 -0.76
N PHE A 55 11.86 -5.09 -0.51
CA PHE A 55 12.55 -5.83 -1.56
C PHE A 55 11.60 -6.41 -2.61
N CYS A 56 10.41 -6.89 -2.21
CA CYS A 56 9.48 -7.50 -3.15
C CYS A 56 9.04 -6.51 -4.26
N PRO A 57 8.50 -5.31 -3.95
CA PRO A 57 8.19 -4.34 -4.99
C PRO A 57 9.45 -3.78 -5.67
N THR A 58 10.59 -3.67 -4.98
CA THR A 58 11.84 -3.22 -5.59
C THR A 58 12.32 -4.16 -6.71
N ILE A 59 12.27 -5.48 -6.49
CA ILE A 59 12.64 -6.47 -7.50
C ILE A 59 11.73 -6.38 -8.74
N VAL A 60 10.46 -6.01 -8.56
CA VAL A 60 9.52 -5.82 -9.67
C VAL A 60 9.75 -4.50 -10.39
N ILE A 61 9.98 -3.40 -9.67
CA ILE A 61 10.06 -2.06 -10.28
C ILE A 61 11.38 -1.83 -11.01
N ILE A 62 12.49 -2.44 -10.57
CA ILE A 62 13.80 -2.30 -11.22
C ILE A 62 13.77 -2.73 -12.71
N PRO A 63 13.33 -3.94 -13.09
CA PRO A 63 13.29 -4.35 -14.49
C PRO A 63 12.30 -3.51 -15.31
N ILE A 64 11.18 -3.08 -14.71
CA ILE A 64 10.25 -2.14 -15.34
C ILE A 64 10.94 -0.80 -15.62
N GLY A 65 11.73 -0.29 -14.67
CA GLY A 65 12.54 0.90 -14.83
C GLY A 65 13.56 0.79 -15.94
N PHE A 66 14.25 -0.35 -16.06
CA PHE A 66 15.16 -0.62 -17.19
C PHE A 66 14.42 -0.67 -18.54
N ALA A 67 13.26 -1.33 -18.59
CA ALA A 67 12.43 -1.35 -19.78
C ALA A 67 11.97 0.07 -20.17
N TYR A 68 11.57 0.88 -19.19
CA TYR A 68 11.21 2.27 -19.40
C TYR A 68 12.40 3.12 -19.86
N ALA A 69 13.59 2.93 -19.31
CA ALA A 69 14.78 3.65 -19.77
C ALA A 69 15.10 3.36 -21.26
N LYS A 70 14.81 2.15 -21.73
CA LYS A 70 15.06 1.73 -23.12
C LYS A 70 13.96 2.16 -24.10
N TRP A 71 12.68 2.10 -23.69
CA TRP A 71 11.53 2.31 -24.58
C TRP A 71 10.64 3.50 -24.23
N GLY A 72 10.96 4.24 -23.16
CA GLY A 72 10.14 5.31 -22.62
C GLY A 72 9.96 6.52 -23.54
N GLN A 73 10.86 6.72 -24.51
CA GLN A 73 10.73 7.78 -25.52
C GLN A 73 9.90 7.39 -26.74
N THR A 74 9.43 6.14 -26.82
CA THR A 74 8.52 5.77 -27.90
C THR A 74 7.17 6.47 -27.72
N PRO A 75 6.55 6.99 -28.82
CA PRO A 75 5.27 7.67 -28.73
C PRO A 75 4.21 6.80 -28.03
N LEU A 76 4.21 5.50 -28.29
CA LEU A 76 3.26 4.57 -27.67
C LEU A 76 3.34 4.59 -26.13
N VAL A 77 4.53 4.50 -25.55
CA VAL A 77 4.71 4.48 -24.09
C VAL A 77 4.34 5.83 -23.48
N GLN A 78 4.65 6.94 -24.16
CA GLN A 78 4.27 8.28 -23.69
C GLN A 78 2.75 8.47 -23.67
N HIS A 79 2.03 8.03 -24.71
CA HIS A 79 0.57 8.10 -24.72
C HIS A 79 -0.04 7.24 -23.60
N LEU A 80 0.45 6.01 -23.39
CA LEU A 80 -0.01 5.15 -22.30
C LEU A 80 0.18 5.80 -20.93
N LEU A 81 1.36 6.39 -20.67
CA LEU A 81 1.66 7.06 -19.41
C LEU A 81 0.87 8.36 -19.22
N SER A 82 0.62 9.11 -20.29
CA SER A 82 -0.22 10.31 -20.22
C SER A 82 -1.66 10.00 -19.82
N GLY A 83 -2.17 8.81 -20.15
CA GLY A 83 -3.48 8.33 -19.72
C GLY A 83 -3.56 7.97 -18.23
N LEU A 84 -2.43 7.81 -17.55
CA LEU A 84 -2.39 7.37 -16.15
C LEU A 84 -2.93 8.44 -15.20
N MET A 85 -2.60 9.71 -15.43
CA MET A 85 -3.06 10.84 -14.61
C MET A 85 -4.59 11.04 -14.66
N PRO A 86 -5.24 11.15 -15.83
CA PRO A 86 -6.70 11.25 -15.88
C PRO A 86 -7.39 9.99 -15.34
N ALA A 87 -6.83 8.79 -15.55
CA ALA A 87 -7.36 7.57 -14.97
C ALA A 87 -7.32 7.57 -13.43
N ALA A 88 -6.20 8.02 -12.84
CA ALA A 88 -6.06 8.16 -11.40
C ALA A 88 -7.07 9.18 -10.84
N THR A 89 -7.21 10.34 -11.49
CA THR A 89 -8.21 11.35 -11.11
C THR A 89 -9.64 10.80 -11.19
N GLY A 90 -9.98 10.08 -12.27
CA GLY A 90 -11.28 9.43 -12.41
C GLY A 90 -11.56 8.40 -11.32
N LEU A 91 -10.55 7.60 -10.96
CA LEU A 91 -10.65 6.63 -9.85
C LEU A 91 -10.90 7.35 -8.51
N VAL A 92 -10.17 8.42 -8.22
CA VAL A 92 -10.36 9.21 -7.00
C VAL A 92 -11.78 9.78 -6.95
N ILE A 93 -12.25 10.42 -8.03
CA ILE A 93 -13.61 10.96 -8.11
C ILE A 93 -14.65 9.86 -7.89
N ALA A 94 -14.51 8.72 -8.56
CA ALA A 94 -15.44 7.59 -8.41
C ALA A 94 -15.48 7.07 -6.96
N THR A 95 -14.31 6.94 -6.31
CA THR A 95 -14.25 6.53 -4.90
C THR A 95 -14.86 7.56 -3.96
N SER A 96 -14.64 8.86 -4.20
CA SER A 96 -15.22 9.94 -3.41
C SER A 96 -16.74 9.98 -3.54
N VAL A 97 -17.28 9.88 -4.77
CA VAL A 97 -18.73 9.82 -5.01
C VAL A 97 -19.34 8.61 -4.32
N ARG A 98 -18.69 7.44 -4.39
CA ARG A 98 -19.16 6.23 -3.71
C ARG A 98 -19.19 6.38 -2.20
N LEU A 99 -18.18 7.01 -1.61
CA LEU A 99 -18.14 7.26 -0.16
C LEU A 99 -19.24 8.24 0.26
N VAL A 100 -19.41 9.36 -0.44
CA VAL A 100 -20.49 10.33 -0.16
C VAL A 100 -21.87 9.70 -0.31
N GLY A 101 -22.08 8.89 -1.35
CA GLY A 101 -23.33 8.15 -1.55
C GLY A 101 -23.63 7.15 -0.44
N LEU A 102 -22.62 6.51 0.16
CA LEU A 102 -22.79 5.61 1.30
C LEU A 102 -23.09 6.38 2.60
N THR A 103 -22.47 7.54 2.81
CA THR A 103 -22.69 8.38 4.00
C THR A 103 -24.07 9.06 3.95
N GLY A 104 -24.54 9.46 2.76
CA GLY A 104 -25.86 10.07 2.57
C GLY A 104 -27.06 9.13 2.70
N TRP A 105 -26.84 7.81 2.82
CA TRP A 105 -27.87 6.82 3.16
C TRP A 105 -27.96 6.51 4.66
N LEU A 106 -26.95 6.94 5.44
CA LEU A 106 -26.86 6.72 6.89
C LEU A 106 -27.29 7.95 7.72
N MET A 107 -27.56 9.08 7.07
CA MET A 107 -28.20 10.28 7.65
C MET A 107 -29.63 10.37 7.14
#